data_AF-A0A7Z8L8W2-F1
#
_entry.id   AF-A0A7Z8L8W2-F1
#
_cell.length_a   1.000
_cell.length_b   1.000
_cell.length_c   1.000
_cell.angle_alpha   90.00
_cell.angle_beta   90.00
_cell.angle_gamma   90.00
#
_symmetry.space_group_name_H-M   'P 1'
#
loop_
_entity.id
_entity.type
_entity.pdbx_description
1 polymer ?
#
loop_
_entity_poly.entity_id
_entity_poly.type
_entity_poly.pdbx_seq_one_letter_code
_entity_poly.pdbx_strand_id
1 'polypeptide(L)' 'MDGVVQDHDAVIIAPNSEPAVVMLSLDDYESMVETAYLMRSPKNAKRLLMEDTSINPTKL' A
#
# COMPACT_ATOMS: atom_id res chain seq x y z
N MET A 1 8.01 -16.11 7.95
CA MET A 1 7.59 -15.49 6.68
C MET A 1 6.07 -15.53 6.57
N ASP A 2 5.43 -16.64 6.97
CA ASP A 2 3.98 -16.83 6.95
C ASP A 2 3.15 -15.68 7.55
N GLY A 3 3.57 -15.11 8.68
CA GLY A 3 2.85 -13.97 9.28
C GLY A 3 2.77 -12.72 8.38
N VAL A 4 3.81 -12.43 7.59
CA VAL A 4 3.79 -11.30 6.64
C VAL A 4 2.79 -11.54 5.51
N VAL A 5 2.60 -12.80 5.11
CA VAL A 5 1.68 -13.18 4.03
C VAL A 5 0.25 -13.31 4.54
N GLN A 6 0.05 -13.81 5.76
CA GLN A 6 -1.29 -14.05 6.31
C GLN A 6 -1.91 -12.79 6.90
N ASP A 7 -1.10 -12.00 7.60
CA ASP A 7 -1.59 -10.83 8.32
C ASP A 7 -1.42 -9.54 7.49
N HIS A 8 -0.76 -9.61 6.33
CA HIS A 8 -0.41 -8.47 5.48
C HIS A 8 0.36 -7.37 6.26
N ASP A 9 1.11 -7.79 7.29
CA ASP A 9 1.88 -6.91 8.16
C ASP A 9 3.34 -6.81 7.71
N ALA A 10 3.81 -5.57 7.54
CA ALA A 10 5.19 -5.29 7.18
C ALA A 10 6.16 -5.59 8.34
N VAL A 11 7.29 -6.24 8.03
CA VAL A 11 8.37 -6.46 9.01
C VAL A 11 9.57 -5.60 8.66
N ILE A 12 10.00 -4.77 9.61
CA ILE A 12 11.22 -3.95 9.48
C ILE A 12 12.39 -4.75 10.03
N ILE A 13 13.41 -4.95 9.21
CA ILE A 13 14.67 -5.61 9.57
C ILE A 13 15.74 -4.52 9.57
N ALA A 14 16.12 -4.07 10.76
CA ALA A 14 17.12 -3.02 10.95
C ALA A 14 18.33 -3.58 11.72
N PRO A 15 19.41 -4.00 11.02
CA PRO A 15 20.65 -4.39 11.69
C PRO A 15 21.37 -3.17 12.25
N ASN A 16 22.16 -3.36 13.31
CA ASN A 16 22.94 -2.26 13.90
C ASN A 16 23.94 -1.70 12.87
N SER A 17 23.87 -0.40 12.64
CA SER A 17 24.77 0.35 11.73
C SER A 17 24.69 -0.05 10.25
N GLU A 18 23.63 -0.75 9.83
CA GLU A 18 23.37 -1.08 8.42
C GLU A 18 22.03 -0.48 7.95
N PRO A 19 21.84 -0.29 6.63
CA PRO A 19 20.56 0.15 6.09
C PRO A 19 19.43 -0.82 6.44
N ALA A 20 18.34 -0.29 6.98
CA ALA A 20 17.14 -1.07 7.27
C ALA A 20 16.44 -1.50 5.98
N VAL A 21 15.86 -2.70 6.00
CA VAL A 21 15.01 -3.22 4.93
C VAL A 21 13.61 -3.50 5.46
N VAL A 22 12.63 -3.47 4.56
CA VAL A 22 11.24 -3.84 4.87
C VAL A 22 10.91 -5.09 4.07
N MET A 23 10.36 -6.09 4.75
CA MET A 23 9.82 -7.29 4.13
C MET A 23 8.29 -7.18 4.08
N LEU A 24 7.74 -7.40 2.90
CA LEU A 24 6.31 -7.40 2.58
C LEU A 24 5.95 -8.71 1.88
N SER A 25 4.66 -9.05 1.86
CA SER A 25 4.18 -10.05 0.92
C SER A 25 4.36 -9.53 -0.51
N LEU A 26 4.48 -10.45 -1.48
CA LEU A 26 4.61 -10.04 -2.88
C LEU A 26 3.35 -9.27 -3.35
N ASP A 27 2.18 -9.72 -2.93
CA ASP A 27 0.88 -9.13 -3.30
C ASP A 27 0.75 -7.69 -2.79
N ASP A 28 1.18 -7.42 -1.55
CA ASP A 28 1.18 -6.06 -1.00
C ASP A 28 2.16 -5.16 -1.74
N TYR A 29 3.36 -5.67 -2.06
CA TYR A 29 4.34 -4.91 -2.83
C TYR A 29 3.82 -4.55 -4.22
N GLU A 30 3.24 -5.51 -4.94
CA GLU A 30 2.67 -5.29 -6.28
C GLU A 30 1.50 -4.30 -6.22
N SER A 31 0.60 -4.45 -5.26
CA SER A 31 -0.53 -3.53 -5.02
C SER A 31 -0.07 -2.10 -4.72
N MET A 32 1.00 -1.94 -3.94
CA MET A 32 1.60 -0.64 -3.66
C MET A 32 2.21 -0.01 -4.91
N VAL A 33 2.92 -0.80 -5.73
CA VAL A 33 3.52 -0.32 -6.99
C VAL A 33 2.42 0.11 -7.97
N GLU A 34 1.36 -0.68 -8.10
CA GLU A 34 0.20 -0.34 -8.94
C GLU A 34 -0.48 0.93 -8.44
N THR A 35 -0.72 1.05 -7.13
CA THR A 35 -1.32 2.26 -6.54
C THR A 35 -0.42 3.48 -6.77
N ALA A 36 0.89 3.37 -6.55
CA ALA A 36 1.84 4.45 -6.83
C ALA A 36 1.83 4.83 -8.31
N TYR A 37 1.72 3.85 -9.21
CA TYR A 37 1.59 4.08 -10.64
C TYR A 37 0.31 4.84 -10.99
N LEU A 38 -0.84 4.41 -10.46
CA LEU A 38 -2.13 5.08 -10.64
C LEU A 38 -2.10 6.52 -10.09
N MET A 39 -1.46 6.73 -8.95
CA MET A 39 -1.39 8.03 -8.28
C MET A 39 -0.38 9.01 -8.89
N ARG A 40 0.53 8.54 -9.75
CA ARG A 40 1.58 9.36 -10.37
C ARG A 40 1.05 10.53 -11.21
N SER A 41 -0.16 10.41 -11.76
CA SER A 41 -0.81 11.50 -12.50
C SER A 41 -1.80 12.24 -11.58
N PRO A 42 -1.62 13.55 -11.33
CA PRO A 42 -2.55 14.33 -10.50
C PRO A 42 -4.01 14.25 -10.99
N LYS A 43 -4.21 14.13 -12.31
CA LYS A 43 -5.55 13.95 -12.90
C LYS A 43 -6.16 12.60 -12.53
N ASN A 44 -5.37 11.53 -12.56
CA ASN A 44 -5.85 10.18 -12.23
C ASN A 44 -6.04 10.00 -10.72
N ALA A 45 -5.12 10.52 -9.90
CA ALA A 45 -5.25 10.55 -8.45
C ALA A 45 -6.54 11.28 -8.02
N LYS A 46 -6.81 12.46 -8.60
CA LYS A 46 -8.03 13.22 -8.32
C LYS A 46 -9.30 12.42 -8.68
N ARG A 47 -9.30 11.73 -9.82
CA ARG A 47 -10.44 10.88 -10.24
C ARG A 47 -10.67 9.72 -9.24
N LEU A 48 -9.61 9.01 -8.87
CA LEU A 48 -9.70 7.87 -7.95
C LEU A 48 -10.15 8.30 -6.54
N LEU A 49 -9.63 9.42 -6.01
CA LEU A 49 -10.06 9.95 -4.72
C LEU A 49 -11.51 10.47 -4.73
N MET A 50 -11.96 11.02 -5.86
CA MET A 50 -13.36 11.44 -6.04
C MET A 50 -14.30 10.24 -6.15
N GLU A 51 -13.90 9.18 -6.84
CA GLU A 51 -14.62 7.91 -6.88
C GLU A 51 -14.76 7.35 -5.46
N ASP A 52 -13.68 7.26 -4.67
CA ASP A 52 -13.72 6.78 -3.29
C ASP A 52 -14.66 7.60 -2.39
N THR A 53 -14.66 8.93 -2.55
CA THR A 53 -15.58 9.83 -1.83
C THR A 53 -17.05 9.61 -2.24
N SER A 54 -17.31 9.21 -3.49
CA SER A 54 -18.68 8.99 -4.00
C SER A 54 -19.26 7.61 -3.62
N ILE A 55 -18.41 6.67 -3.20
CA ILE A 55 -18.83 5.31 -2.78
C ILE A 55 -19.33 5.30 -1.33
N ASN A 56 -19.22 6.42 -0.59
CA ASN A 56 -19.76 6.53 0.77
C ASN A 56 -20.88 7.58 0.91
N PRO A 57 -22.14 7.22 0.59
CA PRO A 57 -23.30 7.91 1.13
C PRO A 57 -23.77 7.14 2.37
N THR A 58 -23.48 7.62 3.57
CA THR A 58 -24.29 7.31 4.75
C THR A 58 -24.61 5.81 4.95
N LYS A 59 -23.63 5.00 5.38
CA LYS A 59 -23.94 3.75 6.08
C LYS A 59 -23.81 3.98 7.59
N LEU A 60 -24.88 4.56 8.16
CA LEU A 60 -25.37 4.27 9.52
C LEU A 60 -26.47 3.23 9.39
#